data_AF-A0A1Y5P0M3-F1
#
_entry.id   AF-A0A1Y5P0M3-F1
#
_cell.length_a   1.000
_cell.length_b   1.000
_cell.length_c   1.000
_cell.angle_alpha   90.00
_cell.angle_beta   90.00
_cell.angle_gamma   90.00
#
_symmetry.space_group_name_H-M   'P 1'
#
loop_
_entity.id
_entity.type
_entity.pdbx_description
1 polymer ?
#
loop_
_entity_poly.entity_id
_entity_poly.type
_entity_poly.pdbx_seq_one_letter_code
_entity_poly.pdbx_strand_id
1 'polypeptide(L)' 'MDEYWAAVVWSLLPTVVVLGLFVFVLRSILRMDRTERRVYGEIEAEERAKRGLAPAAGDAAAR' A
#
# COMPACT_ATOMS: atom_id res chain seq x y z
N MET A 1 -16.26 -39.72 2.70
CA MET A 1 -15.65 -38.68 1.83
C MET A 1 -15.61 -37.33 2.54
N ASP A 2 -16.65 -36.97 3.28
CA ASP A 2 -16.73 -35.67 3.99
C ASP A 2 -15.64 -35.48 5.06
N GLU A 3 -15.31 -36.53 5.81
CA GLU A 3 -14.25 -36.49 6.85
C GLU A 3 -12.87 -36.22 6.26
N TYR A 4 -12.58 -36.77 5.08
CA TYR A 4 -11.31 -36.53 4.38
C TYR A 4 -11.20 -35.06 3.95
N TRP A 5 -12.26 -34.52 3.35
CA TRP A 5 -12.31 -33.11 2.96
C TRP A 5 -12.25 -32.17 4.17
N ALA A 6 -12.92 -32.52 5.27
CA ALA A 6 -12.85 -31.76 6.51
C ALA A 6 -11.42 -31.73 7.09
N ALA A 7 -10.71 -32.87 7.08
CA ALA A 7 -9.33 -32.93 7.53
C ALA A 7 -8.38 -32.10 6.65
N VAL A 8 -8.57 -32.15 5.32
CA VAL A 8 -7.79 -31.33 4.37
C VAL A 8 -8.01 -29.84 4.63
N VAL A 9 -9.26 -29.40 4.80
CA VAL A 9 -9.56 -27.99 5.08
C VAL A 9 -8.95 -27.56 6.41
N TRP A 10 -9.15 -28.33 7.49
CA TRP A 10 -8.63 -27.98 8.81
C TRP A 10 -7.10 -27.95 8.89
N SER A 11 -6.42 -28.82 8.14
CA SER A 11 -4.95 -28.84 8.08
C SER A 11 -4.35 -27.69 7.27
N LEU A 12 -5.05 -27.21 6.23
CA LEU A 12 -4.60 -26.09 5.39
C LEU A 12 -5.00 -24.71 5.95
N LEU A 13 -6.06 -24.64 6.75
CA LEU A 13 -6.53 -23.41 7.36
C LEU A 13 -5.44 -22.61 8.09
N PRO A 14 -4.58 -23.19 8.96
CA PRO A 14 -3.56 -22.43 9.67
C PRO A 14 -2.53 -21.79 8.71
N THR A 15 -2.09 -22.49 7.68
CA THR A 15 -1.13 -21.98 6.69
C THR A 15 -1.72 -20.84 5.86
N VAL A 16 -2.98 -20.98 5.43
CA VAL A 16 -3.69 -19.93 4.67
C VAL A 16 -3.90 -18.69 5.52
N VAL A 17 -4.24 -18.85 6.81
CA VAL A 17 -4.40 -17.72 7.74
C VAL A 17 -3.07 -16.98 7.91
N VAL A 18 -1.97 -17.69 8.16
CA VAL A 18 -0.64 -17.07 8.29
C VAL A 18 -0.23 -16.36 7.00
N LEU A 19 -0.43 -16.98 5.84
CA LEU A 19 -0.13 -16.38 4.54
C LEU A 19 -0.98 -15.12 4.29
N GLY A 20 -2.27 -15.18 4.60
CA GLY A 20 -3.18 -14.05 4.49
C GLY A 20 -2.76 -12.88 5.39
N LEU A 21 -2.39 -13.18 6.64
CA LEU A 21 -1.91 -12.17 7.59
C LEU A 21 -0.58 -11.56 7.12
N PHE A 22 0.35 -12.38 6.63
CA PHE A 22 1.64 -11.93 6.09
C PHE A 22 1.46 -10.99 4.90
N VAL A 23 0.64 -11.37 3.92
CA VAL A 23 0.33 -10.52 2.75
C VAL A 23 -0.39 -9.25 3.18
N PHE A 24 -1.30 -9.33 4.16
CA PHE A 24 -1.99 -8.17 4.71
C PHE A 24 -1.00 -7.18 5.34
N VAL A 25 -0.07 -7.66 6.17
CA VAL A 25 0.97 -6.82 6.79
C VAL A 25 1.86 -6.18 5.73
N LEU A 26 2.39 -6.96 4.77
CA LEU A 26 3.19 -6.42 3.67
C LEU A 26 2.44 -5.35 2.89
N ARG A 27 1.18 -5.61 2.54
CA ARG A 27 0.32 -4.66 1.83
C ARG A 27 0.05 -3.41 2.67
N SER A 28 -0.12 -3.54 3.98
CA SER A 28 -0.32 -2.42 4.89
C SER A 28 0.91 -1.50 4.92
N ILE A 29 2.11 -2.08 5.07
CA ILE A 29 3.37 -1.34 5.08
C ILE A 29 3.58 -0.62 3.74
N LEU A 30 3.44 -1.32 2.61
CA LEU A 30 3.59 -0.71 1.28
C LEU A 30 2.55 0.38 0.99
N ARG A 31 1.33 0.25 1.53
CA ARG A 31 0.27 1.28 1.37
C ARG A 31 0.55 2.51 2.23
N MET A 32 1.14 2.34 3.41
CA MET A 32 1.52 3.44 4.28
C MET A 32 2.63 4.29 3.65
N ASP A 33 3.69 3.67 3.12
CA ASP A 33 4.78 4.39 2.42
C ASP A 33 4.29 5.24 1.23
N ARG A 34 3.30 4.73 0.47
CA ARG A 34 2.70 5.48 -0.64
C ARG A 34 1.87 6.68 -0.18
N THR A 35 1.29 6.62 1.01
CA THR A 35 0.45 7.71 1.54
C THR A 35 1.33 8.84 2.06
N GLU A 36 2.42 8.51 2.76
CA GLU A 36 3.39 9.50 3.25
C GLU A 36 4.02 10.28 2.09
N ARG A 37 4.50 9.62 1.04
CA ARG A 37 5.07 10.31 -0.14
C ARG A 37 4.09 11.26 -0.82
N ARG A 38 2.79 10.93 -0.84
CA ARG A 38 1.77 11.77 -1.49
C ARG A 38 1.46 13.03 -0.67
N VAL A 39 1.33 12.87 0.64
CA VAL A 39 1.06 13.98 1.57
C VAL A 39 2.25 14.95 1.63
N TYR A 40 3.50 14.45 1.67
CA TYR A 40 4.68 15.32 1.60
C TYR A 40 4.75 16.12 0.28
N GLY A 41 4.42 15.49 -0.86
CA GLY A 41 4.39 16.17 -2.15
C GLY A 41 3.30 17.25 -2.25
N GLU A 42 2.11 16.99 -1.70
CA GLU A 42 1.01 17.95 -1.63
C GLU A 42 1.37 19.15 -0.73
N ILE A 43 1.96 18.90 0.46
CA ILE A 43 2.39 19.97 1.38
C ILE A 43 3.51 20.82 0.78
N GLU A 44 4.49 20.22 0.10
CA GLU A 44 5.58 20.98 -0.53
C GLU A 44 5.10 21.78 -1.74
N ALA A 45 4.08 21.30 -2.46
CA ALA A 45 3.41 22.04 -3.53
C ALA A 45 2.63 23.24 -2.99
N GLU A 46 1.91 23.09 -1.87
CA GLU A 46 1.23 24.20 -1.20
C GLU A 46 2.22 25.25 -0.66
N GLU A 47 3.32 24.82 -0.06
CA GLU A 47 4.37 25.74 0.43
C GLU A 47 5.08 26.47 -0.72
N ARG A 48 5.33 25.80 -1.86
CA ARG A 48 5.89 26.46 -3.06
C ARG A 48 4.90 27.43 -3.70
N ALA A 49 3.61 27.09 -3.76
CA ALA A 49 2.56 27.98 -4.25
C ALA A 49 2.42 29.24 -3.38
N LYS A 50 2.44 29.09 -2.05
CA LYS A 50 2.46 30.23 -1.12
C LYS A 50 3.73 31.09 -1.25
N ARG A 51 4.85 30.49 -1.61
CA ARG A 51 6.14 31.18 -1.84
C ARG A 51 6.30 31.73 -3.26
N GLY A 52 5.31 31.55 -4.14
CA GLY A 52 5.36 32.02 -5.53
C GLY A 52 6.39 31.30 -6.42
N LEU A 53 6.83 30.11 -6.01
CA LEU A 53 7.79 29.29 -6.74
C LEU A 53 7.06 28.47 -7.82
N ALA A 54 7.69 28.32 -8.98
CA ALA A 54 7.12 27.54 -10.08
C ALA A 54 6.81 26.09 -9.65
N PRO A 55 5.74 25.47 -10.19
CA PRO A 55 5.40 24.08 -9.88
C PRO A 55 6.58 23.16 -10.18
N ALA A 56 6.82 22.17 -9.31
CA ALA A 56 7.93 21.24 -9.45
C ALA A 56 7.88 20.56 -10.83
N ALA A 57 9.04 20.45 -11.47
CA ALA A 57 9.26 20.09 -12.88
C ALA A 57 8.70 18.73 -13.37
N GLY A 58 7.89 18.03 -12.56
CA GLY A 58 7.18 16.82 -12.96
C GLY A 58 6.04 17.07 -13.95
N ASP A 59 5.51 18.29 -14.02
CA ASP A 59 4.34 18.63 -14.87
C ASP A 59 4.72 19.27 -16.23
N ALA A 60 6.00 19.63 -16.41
CA ALA A 60 6.54 20.16 -17.66
C ALA A 60 7.14 19.09 -18.57
N ALA A 61 7.54 17.93 -18.02
CA ALA A 61 8.09 16.81 -18.78
C ALA A 61 7.03 15.82 -19.31
N ALA A 62 5.75 16.03 -18.96
CA ALA A 62 4.63 15.18 -19.35
C ALA A 62 3.64 15.84 -20.34
N ARG A 63 3.99 17.00 -20.91
CA ARG A 63 3.27 17.62 -22.04
C ARG A 63 3.97 17.32 -23.36
#